data_AF-A0A848SVR1-F1
#
_entry.id   AF-A0A848SVR1-F1
#
_cell.length_a   1.000
_cell.length_b   1.000
_cell.length_c   1.000
_cell.angle_alpha   90.00
_cell.angle_beta   90.00
_cell.angle_gamma   90.00
#
_symmetry.space_group_name_H-M   'P 1'
#
loop_
_entity.id
_entity.type
_entity.pdbx_description
1 polymer ?
#
loop_
_entity_poly.entity_id
_entity_poly.type
_entity_poly.pdbx_seq_one_letter_code
_entity_poly.pdbx_strand_id
1 'polypeptide(L)' 'MSGTIDQRIADLGIRMPEPAAPVASYVPALEHDGLLHISGQLPFEDGDLMQGRLGEDRDIDYGQGAARACAVML' A
#
# COMPACT_ATOMS: atom_id res chain seq x y z
N MET A 1 7.04 -11.83 -18.16
CA MET A 1 7.69 -10.78 -17.33
C MET A 1 7.18 -10.79 -15.87
N SER A 2 6.80 -11.95 -15.30
CA SER A 2 6.50 -12.09 -13.88
C SER A 2 7.77 -12.33 -13.03
N GLY A 3 8.75 -13.07 -13.57
CA GLY A 3 9.94 -13.51 -12.83
C GLY A 3 10.91 -12.42 -12.33
N THR A 4 10.78 -11.15 -12.74
CA THR A 4 11.66 -10.06 -12.28
C THR A 4 11.08 -9.20 -11.17
N ILE A 5 9.76 -9.13 -11.04
CA ILE A 5 9.10 -8.28 -10.03
C ILE A 5 8.98 -9.05 -8.72
N ASP A 6 8.46 -10.28 -8.78
CA ASP A 6 8.32 -11.16 -7.61
C ASP A 6 9.67 -11.41 -6.92
N GLN A 7 10.75 -11.59 -7.71
CA GLN A 7 12.09 -11.74 -7.18
C GLN A 7 12.57 -10.46 -6.47
N ARG A 8 12.34 -9.28 -7.05
CA ARG A 8 12.72 -8.01 -6.40
C ARG A 8 11.94 -7.76 -5.13
N ILE A 9 10.64 -8.09 -5.11
CA ILE A 9 9.80 -8.02 -3.91
C ILE A 9 10.39 -8.93 -2.82
N ALA A 10 10.76 -10.16 -3.18
CA ALA A 10 11.41 -11.11 -2.27
C ALA A 10 12.78 -10.62 -1.78
N ASP A 11 13.63 -10.09 -2.67
CA ASP A 11 14.97 -9.55 -2.34
C ASP A 11 14.89 -8.34 -1.38
N LEU A 12 13.82 -7.55 -1.49
CA LEU A 12 13.52 -6.45 -0.57
C LEU A 12 12.86 -6.91 0.73
N GLY A 13 12.66 -8.22 0.92
CA GLY A 13 12.01 -8.81 2.09
C GLY A 13 10.53 -8.42 2.23
N ILE A 14 9.88 -8.02 1.14
CA ILE A 14 8.46 -7.64 1.13
C ILE A 14 7.62 -8.91 1.00
N ARG A 15 6.61 -9.03 1.85
CA ARG A 15 5.50 -9.97 1.63
C ARG A 15 4.30 -9.17 1.18
N MET A 16 3.66 -9.59 0.10
CA MET A 16 2.44 -8.94 -0.37
C MET A 16 1.33 -9.16 0.69
N PRO A 17 0.68 -8.09 1.16
CA PRO A 17 -0.44 -8.21 2.07
C PRO A 17 -1.67 -8.75 1.33
N GLU A 18 -2.68 -9.18 2.07
CA GLU A 18 -4.01 -9.39 1.51
C GLU A 18 -4.63 -8.03 1.17
N PRO A 19 -5.19 -7.83 -0.04
CA PRO A 19 -5.80 -6.57 -0.41
C PRO A 19 -6.95 -6.17 0.54
N ALA A 20 -6.99 -4.90 0.94
CA ALA A 20 -8.02 -4.40 1.83
C ALA A 20 -9.39 -4.37 1.12
N ALA A 21 -10.45 -4.70 1.85
CA ALA A 21 -11.81 -4.55 1.36
C ALA A 21 -12.16 -3.05 1.16
N PRO A 22 -12.97 -2.70 0.14
CA PRO A 22 -13.44 -1.33 -0.02
C PRO A 22 -14.20 -0.82 1.21
N VAL A 23 -13.87 0.39 1.65
CA VAL A 23 -14.45 1.01 2.85
C VAL A 23 -15.87 1.55 2.61
N ALA A 24 -16.26 1.75 1.35
CA ALA A 24 -17.57 2.26 0.95
C ALA A 24 -17.93 1.78 -0.47
N SER A 25 -18.97 2.36 -1.07
CA SER A 25 -19.46 2.04 -2.42
C SER A 25 -18.54 2.57 -3.54
N TYR A 26 -17.33 2.05 -3.63
CA TYR A 26 -16.36 2.27 -4.72
C TYR A 26 -15.58 0.99 -5.01
N VAL A 27 -14.86 0.95 -6.14
CA VAL A 27 -14.06 -0.21 -6.56
C VAL A 27 -12.58 -0.04 -6.19
N PRO A 28 -11.83 -1.11 -5.89
CA PRO A 28 -10.40 -1.01 -5.54
C PRO A 28 -9.53 -0.51 -6.69
N ALA A 29 -9.91 -0.86 -7.93
CA ALA A 29 -9.29 -0.33 -9.14
C ALA A 29 -10.28 -0.28 -10.31
N LEU A 30 -10.02 0.61 -11.27
CA LEU A 30 -10.77 0.76 -12.51
C LEU A 30 -9.80 0.87 -13.68
N GLU A 31 -9.92 -0.01 -14.67
CA GLU A 31 -9.20 0.13 -15.93
C GLU A 31 -10.04 0.92 -16.95
N HIS A 32 -9.42 1.91 -17.60
CA HIS A 32 -10.02 2.67 -18.69
C HIS A 32 -8.96 2.97 -19.75
N ASP A 33 -9.18 2.52 -20.99
CA ASP A 33 -8.28 2.73 -22.13
C ASP A 33 -6.81 2.36 -21.86
N GLY A 34 -6.58 1.24 -21.16
CA GLY A 34 -5.25 0.76 -20.82
C GLY A 34 -4.59 1.47 -19.64
N LEU A 35 -5.30 2.37 -18.95
CA LEU A 35 -4.86 2.98 -17.70
C LEU A 35 -5.62 2.39 -16.50
N LEU A 36 -4.88 1.73 -15.61
CA LEU A 36 -5.41 1.22 -14.35
C LEU A 36 -5.34 2.31 -13.27
N HIS A 37 -6.50 2.78 -12.82
CA HIS A 37 -6.65 3.72 -11.72
C HIS A 37 -6.86 2.93 -10.43
N ILE A 38 -5.97 3.11 -9.47
CA ILE A 38 -6.04 2.45 -8.16
C ILE A 38 -6.63 3.44 -7.16
N SER A 39 -7.60 2.99 -6.37
CA SER A 39 -8.18 3.78 -5.27
C SER A 39 -7.15 4.04 -4.17
N GLY A 40 -7.42 4.99 -3.27
CA GLY A 40 -6.50 5.32 -2.18
C GLY A 40 -6.18 4.11 -1.30
N GLN A 41 -4.88 3.83 -1.11
CA GLN A 41 -4.39 2.73 -0.28
C GLN A 41 -3.92 3.24 1.08
N LEU A 42 -4.33 2.56 2.14
CA LEU A 42 -4.05 2.94 3.52
C LEU A 42 -2.87 2.14 4.10
N PRO A 43 -2.11 2.71 5.05
CA PRO A 43 -0.96 2.04 5.62
C PRO A 43 -1.38 1.10 6.75
N PHE A 44 -1.67 -0.16 6.43
CA PHE A 44 -1.90 -1.18 7.44
C PHE A 44 -0.60 -1.93 7.77
N GLU A 45 -0.34 -2.11 9.06
CA GLU A 45 0.75 -2.92 9.60
C GLU A 45 0.15 -3.91 10.60
N ASP A 46 0.34 -5.22 10.35
CA ASP A 46 -0.24 -6.31 11.16
C ASP A 46 -1.77 -6.20 11.41
N GLY A 47 -2.49 -5.58 10.46
CA GLY A 47 -3.95 -5.39 10.51
C GLY A 47 -4.39 -4.09 11.19
N ASP A 48 -3.46 -3.34 11.79
CA ASP A 48 -3.73 -2.04 12.39
C ASP A 48 -3.37 -0.90 11.45
N LEU A 49 -4.21 0.14 11.44
CA LEU A 49 -3.98 1.32 10.62
C LEU A 49 -2.94 2.23 11.28
N MET A 50 -1.87 2.54 10.54
CA MET A 50 -0.87 3.53 10.96
C MET A 50 -1.48 4.94 10.90
N GLN A 51 -1.67 5.58 12.06
CA GLN A 51 -2.35 6.87 12.18
C GLN A 51 -1.47 7.96 12.83
N GLY A 52 -1.82 9.22 12.61
CA GLY A 52 -1.19 10.41 13.19
C GLY A 52 -0.74 11.41 12.13
N ARG A 53 -0.33 12.61 12.56
CA ARG A 53 0.17 13.67 11.69
C ARG A 53 1.70 13.75 11.73
N LEU A 54 2.32 13.76 10.55
CA LEU A 54 3.77 13.93 10.41
C LEU A 54 4.23 15.29 10.94
N GLY A 55 5.27 15.31 11.76
CA GLY A 55 5.80 16.51 12.41
C GLY A 55 5.06 16.92 13.68
N GLU A 56 3.94 16.28 14.00
CA GLU A 56 3.22 16.46 15.27
C GLU A 56 3.23 15.15 16.08
N ASP A 57 2.47 14.15 15.64
CA ASP A 57 2.35 12.85 16.31
C ASP A 57 3.47 11.88 15.90
N ARG A 58 4.04 12.07 14.70
CA ARG A 58 4.93 11.11 14.02
C ARG A 58 6.17 11.78 13.44
N ASP A 59 7.27 11.04 13.40
CA ASP A 59 8.51 11.45 12.77
C ASP A 59 8.62 10.98 11.31
N ILE A 60 9.71 11.36 10.64
CA ILE A 60 9.97 11.03 9.24
C ILE A 60 10.07 9.53 9.02
N ASP A 61 10.72 8.80 9.92
CA ASP A 61 10.93 7.36 9.78
C ASP A 61 9.59 6.61 9.84
N TYR A 62 8.70 6.98 10.77
CA TYR A 62 7.34 6.47 10.79
C TYR A 62 6.58 6.83 9.51
N GLY A 63 6.69 8.07 9.04
CA GLY A 63 6.05 8.52 7.81
C GLY A 63 6.51 7.74 6.57
N GLN A 64 7.80 7.44 6.47
CA GLN A 64 8.36 6.62 5.40
C GLN A 64 7.87 5.17 5.49
N GLY A 65 7.80 4.61 6.70
CA GLY A 65 7.20 3.30 6.96
C GLY A 65 5.74 3.23 6.49
N ALA A 66 4.93 4.21 6.86
CA ALA A 66 3.54 4.31 6.43
C ALA A 66 3.41 4.46 4.91
N ALA A 67 4.22 5.31 4.27
CA ALA A 67 4.23 5.44 2.82
C ALA A 67 4.59 4.12 2.10
N ARG A 68 5.56 3.36 2.66
CA ARG A 68 5.90 2.03 2.15
C ARG A 68 4.74 1.05 2.32
N ALA A 69 4.04 1.07 3.45
CA ALA A 69 2.86 0.24 3.70
C ALA A 69 1.73 0.53 2.69
N CYS A 70 1.44 1.81 2.41
CA CYS A 70 0.50 2.20 1.34
C CYS A 70 0.89 1.62 -0.03
N ALA A 71 2.19 1.67 -0.37
CA ALA A 71 2.67 1.27 -1.69
C ALA A 71 2.55 -0.25 -1.94
N VAL A 72 2.62 -1.06 -0.89
CA VAL A 72 2.50 -2.53 -1.00
C VAL A 72 1.06 -3.04 -0.81
N MET A 73 0.15 -2.19 -0.34
CA MET A 73 -1.25 -2.52 -0.13
C MET A 73 -2.02 -2.47 -1.46
N LEU A 74 -1.90 -3.53 -2.26
CA LEU A 74 -2.55 -3.69 -3.56
C LEU A 74 -3.02 -5.12 -3.78
#